data_AF-A0A8J7IFS8-F1
#
_entry.id   AF-A0A8J7IFS8-F1
#
_cell.length_a   1.000
_cell.length_b   1.000
_cell.length_c   1.000
_cell.angle_alpha   90.00
_cell.angle_beta   90.00
_cell.angle_gamma   90.00
#
_symmetry.space_group_name_H-M   'P 1'
#
loop_
_entity.id
_entity.type
_entity.pdbx_description
1 polymer ?
#
loop_
_entity_poly.entity_id
_entity_poly.type
_entity_poly.pdbx_seq_one_letter_code
_entity_poly.pdbx_strand_id
1 'polypeptide(L)'
;MRKQIGALAGIITVLTSCGGGGSDSGGNIATVPPSAPAPAPPPPPTSTAGCSVTERQNWVAGEMDTYYLFPDLLPANRSPAGYSTVQDYIDYLTATARAQGKDRYFTYITSIAEENAYYQSGSNAGIGVRLGLTSDNRLFVTEAFESAPAYAVGIDRGTEIVAIGTSESNLRNVADIYAAEGGNGLNNALGSDEAGVSRYFRIRKVNGSEAVVKVTKASYNLDAVSPRYGSKIIEDGGRKVGYVNLRTFIDNAEAPLRNAFANFRSQGVTEVVIDLRYNGGGLISIADAFGNLLGGGRSASDVFRYTTFRPSLASNNEQTNFKQQSQSISPMKIAFIGRGGTASASELLMNAFIPYLGANAALIGTNTYGKPVGQIARDRPQCDDRLRVVALRTENANRQGDYYNGLANVMKTTCVAADDISFQMGDPREASTKQALDFLAGRGSCTPISTASTARAGTTTLGRSQEVALGQMELLRPQVPSTPQRETPGLY
;
A
#
# COMPACT_ATOMS: atom_id res chain seq x y z
N MET A 1 -16.56 15.49 55.00
CA MET A 1 -16.01 16.82 54.70
C MET A 1 -15.40 16.81 53.29
N ARG A 2 -15.91 17.71 52.44
CA ARG A 2 -15.39 18.31 51.18
C ARG A 2 -14.62 17.47 50.13
N LYS A 3 -15.29 17.36 48.97
CA LYS A 3 -14.83 17.09 47.60
C LYS A 3 -13.99 18.25 47.02
N GLN A 4 -13.08 17.95 46.08
CA GLN A 4 -12.82 18.66 44.80
C GLN A 4 -12.10 17.64 43.86
N ILE A 5 -12.73 17.06 42.82
CA ILE A 5 -13.04 17.55 41.46
C ILE A 5 -11.78 17.87 40.63
N GLY A 6 -11.36 16.90 39.81
CA GLY A 6 -10.48 17.10 38.65
C GLY A 6 -11.31 17.13 37.37
N ALA A 7 -11.09 18.14 36.54
CA ALA A 7 -11.82 18.39 35.31
C ALA A 7 -11.31 17.50 34.15
N LEU A 8 -12.23 16.75 33.53
CA LEU A 8 -12.05 16.13 32.20
C LEU A 8 -12.34 17.20 31.14
N ALA A 9 -11.40 17.43 30.22
CA ALA A 9 -11.66 18.15 28.97
C ALA A 9 -11.97 17.12 27.87
N GLY A 10 -13.23 17.13 27.41
CA GLY A 10 -13.74 16.27 26.34
C GLY A 10 -13.34 16.77 24.96
N ILE A 11 -13.06 15.81 24.08
CA ILE A 11 -12.82 15.98 22.65
C ILE A 11 -14.15 16.28 21.95
N ILE A 12 -14.23 17.42 21.26
CA ILE A 12 -15.38 17.84 20.45
C ILE A 12 -15.26 17.21 19.06
N THR A 13 -16.30 16.47 18.67
CA THR A 13 -16.57 15.98 17.32
C THR A 13 -17.46 17.02 16.60
N VAL A 14 -17.08 17.44 15.39
CA VAL A 14 -17.92 18.30 14.56
C VAL A 14 -18.46 17.48 13.38
N LEU A 15 -19.79 17.28 13.40
CA LEU A 15 -20.58 16.80 12.28
C LEU A 15 -20.93 17.99 11.37
N THR A 16 -20.65 17.90 10.07
CA THR A 16 -21.19 18.81 9.07
C THR A 16 -22.39 18.16 8.38
N SER A 17 -23.54 18.84 8.46
CA SER A 17 -24.77 18.49 7.76
C SER A 17 -24.84 19.25 6.44
N CYS A 18 -25.28 18.55 5.39
CA CYS A 18 -25.70 19.15 4.11
C CYS A 18 -27.12 19.70 4.25
N GLY A 19 -27.35 20.88 3.68
CA GLY A 19 -28.68 21.42 3.42
C GLY A 19 -28.64 22.26 2.14
N GLY A 20 -29.40 21.85 1.13
CA GLY A 20 -29.49 22.52 -0.18
C GLY A 20 -30.81 23.23 -0.40
N GLY A 21 -30.93 23.84 -1.60
CA GLY A 21 -32.20 24.09 -2.30
C GLY A 21 -32.68 25.54 -2.32
N GLY A 22 -32.80 26.11 -3.53
CA GLY A 22 -33.53 27.36 -3.78
C GLY A 22 -33.29 27.93 -5.17
N SER A 23 -34.10 27.49 -6.14
CA SER A 23 -34.20 28.06 -7.50
C SER A 23 -35.04 29.33 -7.48
N ASP A 24 -34.67 30.35 -8.28
CA ASP A 24 -35.64 31.31 -8.80
C ASP A 24 -35.21 31.88 -10.16
N SER A 25 -36.19 32.01 -11.04
CA SER A 25 -36.06 32.37 -12.45
C SER A 25 -36.54 33.81 -12.66
N GLY A 26 -35.75 34.66 -13.32
CA GLY A 26 -36.21 35.99 -13.72
C GLY A 26 -35.20 36.67 -14.65
N GLY A 27 -35.54 36.76 -15.93
CA GLY A 27 -34.74 37.47 -16.94
C GLY A 27 -34.89 38.97 -16.82
N ASN A 28 -33.77 39.70 -16.98
CA ASN A 28 -33.74 41.08 -17.44
C ASN A 28 -32.40 41.36 -18.12
N ILE A 29 -32.47 41.89 -19.34
CA ILE A 29 -31.32 42.33 -20.14
C ILE A 29 -30.86 43.67 -19.57
N ALA A 30 -29.64 43.72 -19.04
CA ALA A 30 -28.98 44.94 -18.59
C ALA A 30 -27.61 45.10 -19.25
N THR A 31 -27.38 46.31 -19.74
CA THR A 31 -26.22 46.83 -20.48
C THR A 31 -24.88 46.64 -19.75
N VAL A 32 -23.84 46.25 -20.50
CA VAL A 32 -22.46 46.03 -20.04
C VAL A 32 -21.76 47.37 -19.73
N PRO A 33 -21.24 47.60 -18.50
CA PRO A 33 -20.36 48.75 -18.19
C PRO A 33 -18.91 48.48 -18.63
N PRO A 34 -18.07 49.51 -18.80
CA PRO A 34 -16.69 49.35 -19.26
C PRO A 34 -15.84 48.56 -18.24
N SER A 35 -14.96 47.73 -18.79
CA SER A 35 -14.04 46.83 -18.07
C SER A 35 -13.18 47.56 -17.03
N ALA A 36 -13.24 47.09 -15.78
CA ALA A 36 -12.32 47.49 -14.73
C ALA A 36 -10.87 47.07 -15.06
N PRO A 37 -9.85 47.84 -14.65
CA PRO A 37 -8.45 47.48 -14.87
C PRO A 37 -8.11 46.16 -14.17
N ALA A 38 -7.25 45.36 -14.81
CA ALA A 38 -6.81 44.05 -14.35
C ALA A 38 -6.22 44.12 -12.91
N PRO A 39 -6.48 43.12 -12.04
CA PRO A 39 -5.87 43.06 -10.73
C PRO A 39 -4.34 43.01 -10.85
N ALA A 40 -3.64 43.75 -9.99
CA ALA A 40 -2.20 43.63 -9.85
C ALA A 40 -1.80 42.18 -9.51
N PRO A 41 -0.63 41.71 -9.98
CA PRO A 41 -0.15 40.35 -9.67
C PRO A 41 -0.06 40.17 -8.15
N PRO A 42 -0.44 38.99 -7.62
CA PRO A 42 -0.33 38.72 -6.20
C PRO A 42 1.13 38.83 -5.75
N PRO A 43 1.40 39.32 -4.52
CA PRO A 43 2.76 39.35 -3.99
C PRO A 43 3.34 37.93 -3.96
N PRO A 44 4.67 37.77 -4.07
CA PRO A 44 5.33 36.47 -3.97
C PRO A 44 4.93 35.79 -2.65
N PRO A 45 4.79 34.44 -2.62
CA PRO A 45 4.32 33.73 -1.44
C PRO A 45 5.20 34.08 -0.24
N THR A 46 4.62 34.77 0.73
CA THR A 46 5.25 35.01 2.03
C THR A 46 5.46 33.65 2.69
N SER A 47 6.70 33.36 3.10
CA SER A 47 7.00 32.19 3.93
C SER A 47 6.05 32.17 5.13
N THR A 48 5.19 31.16 5.24
CA THR A 48 4.36 30.96 6.44
C THR A 48 5.29 30.91 7.65
N ALA A 49 5.08 31.80 8.62
CA ALA A 49 5.90 31.85 9.82
C ALA A 49 5.92 30.46 10.51
N GLY A 50 7.10 29.98 10.89
CA GLY A 50 7.26 28.65 11.50
C GLY A 50 7.41 27.49 10.51
N CYS A 51 7.53 27.75 9.21
CA CYS A 51 7.66 26.71 8.18
C CYS A 51 8.99 26.74 7.41
N SER A 52 10.02 27.43 7.93
CA SER A 52 11.37 27.26 7.38
C SER A 52 11.82 25.80 7.51
N VAL A 53 12.71 25.35 6.62
CA VAL A 53 13.25 23.98 6.63
C VAL A 53 13.84 23.64 8.01
N THR A 54 14.62 24.55 8.59
CA THR A 54 15.22 24.37 9.92
C THR A 54 14.19 24.25 11.04
N GLU A 55 13.13 25.05 11.03
CA GLU A 55 12.05 24.95 12.03
C GLU A 55 11.31 23.62 11.94
N ARG A 56 11.04 23.14 10.72
CA ARG A 56 10.42 21.84 10.47
C ARG A 56 11.34 20.69 10.89
N GLN A 57 12.64 20.77 10.61
CA GLN A 57 13.63 19.79 11.05
C GLN A 57 13.77 19.74 12.57
N ASN A 58 13.83 20.89 13.25
CA ASN A 58 13.87 20.95 14.71
C ASN A 58 12.61 20.35 15.35
N TRP A 59 11.44 20.59 14.76
CA TRP A 59 10.20 19.95 15.18
C TRP A 59 10.27 18.43 15.02
N VAL A 60 10.70 17.93 13.85
CA VAL A 60 10.92 16.49 13.63
C VAL A 60 11.85 15.89 14.68
N ALA A 61 12.95 16.55 15.02
CA ALA A 61 13.88 16.07 16.04
C ALA A 61 13.19 15.81 17.38
N GLY A 62 12.38 16.76 17.85
CA GLY A 62 11.62 16.65 19.10
C GLY A 62 10.55 15.55 19.07
N GLU A 63 9.85 15.38 17.94
CA GLU A 63 8.90 14.29 17.75
C GLU A 63 9.61 12.92 17.76
N MET A 64 10.79 12.82 17.14
CA MET A 64 11.60 11.59 17.12
C MET A 64 12.11 11.24 18.52
N ASP A 65 12.61 12.19 19.31
CA ASP A 65 13.08 11.92 20.68
C ASP A 65 11.94 11.44 21.60
N THR A 66 10.71 11.93 21.35
CA THR A 66 9.53 11.57 22.14
C THR A 66 8.97 10.21 21.73
N TYR A 67 8.67 10.03 20.44
CA TYR A 67 7.79 8.97 19.95
C TYR A 67 8.51 7.82 19.25
N TYR A 68 9.75 8.00 18.79
CA TYR A 68 10.41 6.98 17.99
C TYR A 68 10.63 5.69 18.78
N LEU A 69 10.27 4.55 18.18
CA LEU A 69 10.30 3.23 18.82
C LEU A 69 11.72 2.83 19.24
N PHE A 70 12.75 3.30 18.53
CA PHE A 70 14.16 2.95 18.72
C PHE A 70 14.99 4.17 19.15
N PRO A 71 14.73 4.75 20.33
CA PRO A 71 15.42 5.98 20.76
C PRO A 71 16.95 5.80 20.83
N ASP A 72 17.42 4.61 21.22
CA ASP A 72 18.85 4.29 21.35
C ASP A 72 19.57 4.18 20.00
N LEU A 73 18.84 4.16 18.89
CA LEU A 73 19.41 4.10 17.54
C LEU A 73 19.50 5.47 16.87
N LEU A 74 18.92 6.50 17.47
CA LEU A 74 19.05 7.85 16.95
C LEU A 74 20.48 8.38 17.20
N PRO A 75 21.07 9.19 16.30
CA PRO A 75 22.46 9.66 16.45
C PRO A 75 22.70 10.49 17.74
N ALA A 76 23.93 10.60 18.24
CA ALA A 76 24.18 11.49 19.39
C ALA A 76 24.00 12.98 19.01
N ASN A 77 24.34 13.33 17.77
CA ASN A 77 24.14 14.67 17.23
C ASN A 77 22.74 14.79 16.61
N ARG A 78 21.94 15.75 17.07
CA ARG A 78 20.62 16.09 16.54
C ARG A 78 20.63 17.34 15.66
N SER A 79 21.78 17.92 15.33
CA SER A 79 21.83 19.13 14.54
C SER A 79 21.23 18.93 13.14
N PRO A 80 20.31 19.80 12.70
CA PRO A 80 19.77 19.76 11.34
C PRO A 80 20.72 20.40 10.30
N ALA A 81 21.84 20.98 10.73
CA ALA A 81 22.78 21.65 9.84
C ALA A 81 23.33 20.68 8.78
N GLY A 82 23.27 21.10 7.51
CA GLY A 82 23.76 20.31 6.37
C GLY A 82 22.70 19.52 5.60
N TYR A 83 21.44 19.51 6.05
CA TYR A 83 20.34 18.83 5.35
C TYR A 83 19.42 19.84 4.65
N SER A 84 19.27 19.68 3.33
CA SER A 84 18.51 20.60 2.48
C SER A 84 17.00 20.42 2.54
N THR A 85 16.55 19.22 2.93
CA THR A 85 15.12 18.90 3.08
C THR A 85 14.84 18.29 4.45
N VAL A 86 13.56 18.29 4.84
CA VAL A 86 13.12 17.62 6.08
C VAL A 86 13.28 16.10 5.97
N GLN A 87 13.03 15.53 4.78
CA GLN A 87 13.18 14.09 4.56
C GLN A 87 14.64 13.64 4.65
N ASP A 88 15.60 14.40 4.09
CA ASP A 88 17.03 14.04 4.22
C ASP A 88 17.46 14.01 5.69
N TYR A 89 16.93 14.93 6.50
CA TYR A 89 17.20 14.97 7.93
C TYR A 89 16.56 13.77 8.67
N ILE A 90 15.32 13.40 8.34
CA ILE A 90 14.70 12.15 8.84
C ILE A 90 15.56 10.94 8.46
N ASP A 91 16.08 10.92 7.24
CA ASP A 91 16.88 9.82 6.74
C ASP A 91 18.21 9.69 7.48
N TYR A 92 18.79 10.82 7.89
CA TYR A 92 19.94 10.86 8.80
C TYR A 92 19.59 10.33 10.19
N LEU A 93 18.51 10.83 10.81
CA LEU A 93 18.10 10.43 12.15
C LEU A 93 17.86 8.92 12.26
N THR A 94 17.36 8.31 11.20
CA THR A 94 17.00 6.89 11.14
C THR A 94 18.08 5.98 10.55
N ALA A 95 19.25 6.51 10.17
CA ALA A 95 20.28 5.78 9.44
C ALA A 95 20.76 4.49 10.15
N THR A 96 20.96 4.53 11.47
CA THR A 96 21.37 3.35 12.25
C THR A 96 20.28 2.28 12.30
N ALA A 97 19.02 2.69 12.52
CA ALA A 97 17.88 1.78 12.52
C ALA A 97 17.67 1.16 11.12
N ARG A 98 17.90 1.94 10.06
CA ARG A 98 17.90 1.46 8.67
C ARG A 98 18.97 0.41 8.42
N ALA A 99 20.21 0.66 8.86
CA ALA A 99 21.31 -0.30 8.72
C ALA A 99 21.04 -1.62 9.48
N GLN A 100 20.27 -1.57 10.57
CA GLN A 100 19.82 -2.74 11.31
C GLN A 100 18.51 -3.37 10.77
N GLY A 101 17.96 -2.85 9.67
CA GLY A 101 16.70 -3.33 9.07
C GLY A 101 15.42 -2.99 9.84
N LYS A 102 15.51 -2.17 10.90
CA LYS A 102 14.39 -1.84 11.80
C LYS A 102 13.51 -0.70 11.30
N ASP A 103 14.09 0.24 10.56
CA ASP A 103 13.39 1.35 9.91
C ASP A 103 13.94 1.55 8.50
N ARG A 104 13.42 0.79 7.53
CA ARG A 104 13.87 0.84 6.13
C ARG A 104 13.08 1.89 5.37
N TYR A 105 13.22 3.15 5.79
CA TYR A 105 12.46 4.32 5.31
C TYR A 105 10.97 4.29 5.67
N PHE A 106 10.65 3.69 6.81
CA PHE A 106 9.28 3.67 7.33
C PHE A 106 8.94 4.99 8.00
N THR A 107 9.93 5.67 8.60
CA THR A 107 9.72 7.03 9.08
C THR A 107 9.88 8.02 7.91
N TYR A 108 8.85 8.84 7.66
CA TYR A 108 8.85 9.82 6.58
C TYR A 108 7.97 11.01 6.89
N ILE A 109 8.14 12.10 6.13
CA ILE A 109 7.25 13.26 6.16
C ILE A 109 6.39 13.30 4.90
N THR A 110 5.14 13.76 5.05
CA THR A 110 4.16 13.89 3.96
C THR A 110 3.20 15.06 4.20
N SER A 111 2.28 15.29 3.25
CA SER A 111 1.19 16.27 3.38
C SER A 111 0.03 15.72 4.22
N ILE A 112 -0.49 16.51 5.16
CA ILE A 112 -1.70 16.16 5.92
C ILE A 112 -2.89 16.01 4.96
N ALA A 113 -3.07 16.98 4.06
CA ALA A 113 -4.16 17.00 3.10
C ALA A 113 -4.10 15.81 2.14
N GLU A 114 -2.94 15.55 1.52
CA GLU A 114 -2.74 14.42 0.60
C GLU A 114 -3.03 13.09 1.31
N GLU A 115 -2.47 12.90 2.49
CA GLU A 115 -2.59 11.63 3.18
C GLU A 115 -4.00 11.37 3.70
N ASN A 116 -4.68 12.39 4.21
CA ASN A 116 -6.09 12.26 4.59
C ASN A 116 -6.95 11.87 3.38
N ALA A 117 -6.76 12.53 2.23
CA ALA A 117 -7.51 12.22 1.01
C ALA A 117 -7.27 10.76 0.55
N TYR A 118 -6.03 10.29 0.61
CA TYR A 118 -5.69 8.91 0.28
C TYR A 118 -6.36 7.90 1.23
N TYR A 119 -6.21 8.04 2.55
CA TYR A 119 -6.76 7.05 3.50
C TYR A 119 -8.29 7.06 3.55
N GLN A 120 -8.94 8.21 3.32
CA GLN A 120 -10.40 8.32 3.35
C GLN A 120 -11.06 7.77 2.09
N SER A 121 -10.45 7.97 0.92
CA SER A 121 -11.13 7.77 -0.37
C SER A 121 -10.30 7.07 -1.43
N GLY A 122 -9.02 6.81 -1.19
CA GLY A 122 -8.08 6.31 -2.18
C GLY A 122 -7.63 7.38 -3.18
N SER A 123 -7.80 8.67 -2.89
CA SER A 123 -7.45 9.76 -3.80
C SER A 123 -5.97 9.68 -4.20
N ASN A 124 -5.73 9.70 -5.51
CA ASN A 124 -4.42 9.81 -6.12
C ASN A 124 -4.50 10.52 -7.48
N ALA A 125 -3.36 10.84 -8.08
CA ALA A 125 -3.26 11.23 -9.48
C ALA A 125 -2.21 10.39 -10.20
N GLY A 126 -2.34 10.23 -11.51
CA GLY A 126 -1.46 9.32 -12.25
C GLY A 126 -2.02 8.87 -13.59
N ILE A 127 -1.30 7.92 -14.20
CA ILE A 127 -1.81 7.09 -15.29
C ILE A 127 -2.70 5.96 -14.78
N GLY A 128 -2.55 5.54 -13.52
CA GLY A 128 -3.41 4.56 -12.87
C GLY A 128 -3.05 3.11 -13.09
N VAL A 129 -1.77 2.78 -12.90
CA VAL A 129 -1.27 1.40 -12.98
C VAL A 129 -0.31 1.08 -11.84
N ARG A 130 -0.05 -0.21 -11.64
CA ARG A 130 1.17 -0.67 -10.98
C ARG A 130 2.18 -1.13 -12.02
N LEU A 131 3.44 -0.75 -11.81
CA LEU A 131 4.55 -1.09 -12.68
C LEU A 131 5.53 -2.03 -11.98
N GLY A 132 5.96 -3.08 -12.70
CA GLY A 132 6.99 -4.02 -12.28
C GLY A 132 8.08 -4.14 -13.34
N LEU A 133 9.34 -4.16 -12.90
CA LEU A 133 10.51 -4.41 -13.71
C LEU A 133 10.96 -5.85 -13.57
N THR A 134 11.20 -6.51 -14.69
CA THR A 134 11.84 -7.82 -14.71
C THR A 134 13.35 -7.72 -14.55
N SER A 135 14.02 -8.84 -14.28
CA SER A 135 15.48 -8.91 -14.18
C SER A 135 16.23 -8.59 -15.48
N ASP A 136 15.56 -8.66 -16.62
CA ASP A 136 16.04 -8.23 -17.95
C ASP A 136 15.59 -6.80 -18.31
N ASN A 137 15.17 -5.99 -17.32
CA ASN A 137 14.83 -4.57 -17.43
C ASN A 137 13.63 -4.26 -18.33
N ARG A 138 12.66 -5.17 -18.42
CA ARG A 138 11.39 -4.95 -19.12
C ARG A 138 10.35 -4.44 -18.14
N LEU A 139 9.61 -3.42 -18.53
CA LEU A 139 8.61 -2.76 -17.69
C LEU A 139 7.21 -3.27 -18.04
N PHE A 140 6.55 -3.88 -17.06
CA PHE A 140 5.23 -4.44 -17.21
C PHE A 140 4.23 -3.79 -16.28
N VAL A 141 2.99 -3.70 -16.76
CA VAL A 141 1.82 -3.37 -15.96
C VAL A 141 1.43 -4.61 -15.15
N THR A 142 1.61 -4.55 -13.84
CA THR A 142 1.22 -5.61 -12.91
C THR A 142 -0.22 -5.46 -12.45
N GLU A 143 -0.78 -4.25 -12.53
CA GLU A 143 -2.18 -3.96 -12.22
C GLU A 143 -2.60 -2.68 -12.95
N ALA A 144 -3.85 -2.60 -13.40
CA ALA A 144 -4.45 -1.35 -13.89
C ALA A 144 -5.70 -1.04 -13.06
N PHE A 145 -5.92 0.24 -12.75
CA PHE A 145 -7.10 0.66 -11.98
C PHE A 145 -8.22 1.07 -12.92
N GLU A 146 -9.41 0.51 -12.67
CA GLU A 146 -10.53 0.54 -13.61
C GLU A 146 -11.06 1.96 -13.88
N SER A 147 -10.94 2.85 -12.91
CA SER A 147 -11.36 4.25 -12.98
C SER A 147 -10.31 5.17 -13.62
N ALA A 148 -9.14 4.66 -14.00
CA ALA A 148 -7.97 5.49 -14.28
C ALA A 148 -7.56 5.54 -15.77
N PRO A 149 -6.77 6.57 -16.17
CA PRO A 149 -6.55 6.88 -17.59
C PRO A 149 -5.93 5.77 -18.45
N ALA A 150 -4.97 5.01 -17.91
CA ALA A 150 -4.29 3.95 -18.65
C ALA A 150 -5.25 2.83 -19.05
N TYR A 151 -6.16 2.44 -18.15
CA TYR A 151 -7.13 1.39 -18.41
C TYR A 151 -8.08 1.78 -19.56
N ALA A 152 -8.50 3.04 -19.60
CA ALA A 152 -9.38 3.56 -20.65
C ALA A 152 -8.78 3.48 -22.07
N VAL A 153 -7.45 3.45 -22.21
CA VAL A 153 -6.77 3.30 -23.51
C VAL A 153 -6.25 1.88 -23.75
N GLY A 154 -6.71 0.91 -22.95
CA GLY A 154 -6.42 -0.51 -23.13
C GLY A 154 -5.02 -0.94 -22.65
N ILE A 155 -4.42 -0.18 -21.72
CA ILE A 155 -3.28 -0.63 -20.93
C ILE A 155 -3.85 -1.38 -19.71
N ASP A 156 -3.56 -2.67 -19.64
CA ASP A 156 -4.07 -3.56 -18.58
C ASP A 156 -2.94 -4.47 -18.06
N ARG A 157 -3.19 -5.22 -16.97
CA ARG A 157 -2.27 -6.23 -16.43
C ARG A 157 -1.72 -7.13 -17.55
N GLY A 158 -0.39 -7.27 -17.57
CA GLY A 158 0.34 -8.02 -18.61
C GLY A 158 0.81 -7.18 -19.79
N THR A 159 0.39 -5.92 -19.90
CA THR A 159 0.89 -4.99 -20.93
C THR A 159 2.35 -4.62 -20.64
N GLU A 160 3.22 -4.77 -21.63
CA GLU A 160 4.59 -4.27 -21.58
C GLU A 160 4.63 -2.81 -22.06
N ILE A 161 5.27 -1.94 -21.29
CA ILE A 161 5.66 -0.61 -21.74
C ILE A 161 7.04 -0.73 -22.38
N VAL A 162 7.09 -0.64 -23.71
CA VAL A 162 8.31 -0.82 -24.50
C VAL A 162 9.10 0.48 -24.63
N ALA A 163 8.40 1.61 -24.78
CA ALA A 163 9.04 2.93 -24.90
C ALA A 163 8.18 4.04 -24.30
N ILE A 164 8.82 5.11 -23.83
CA ILE A 164 8.20 6.26 -23.16
C ILE A 164 8.66 7.56 -23.84
N GLY A 165 7.75 8.50 -24.05
CA GLY A 165 8.04 9.81 -24.64
C GLY A 165 7.07 10.89 -24.17
N THR A 166 7.41 12.15 -24.44
CA THR A 166 6.50 13.30 -24.28
C THR A 166 5.72 13.62 -25.56
N SER A 167 6.14 13.04 -26.69
CA SER A 167 5.43 12.99 -27.98
C SER A 167 5.64 11.62 -28.64
N GLU A 168 4.86 11.31 -29.66
CA GLU A 168 5.07 10.08 -30.45
C GLU A 168 6.44 10.06 -31.16
N SER A 169 6.95 11.23 -31.54
CA SER A 169 8.22 11.38 -32.25
C SER A 169 9.48 11.24 -31.39
N ASN A 170 9.35 11.18 -30.06
CA ASN A 170 10.51 11.15 -29.14
C ASN A 170 10.50 9.96 -28.16
N LEU A 171 9.84 8.88 -28.55
CA LEU A 171 9.82 7.64 -27.77
C LEU A 171 11.23 7.09 -27.56
N ARG A 172 11.60 6.88 -26.30
CA ARG A 172 12.84 6.23 -25.87
C ARG A 172 12.52 4.83 -25.35
N ASN A 173 13.24 3.80 -25.77
CA ASN A 173 12.98 2.45 -25.26
C ASN A 173 13.27 2.36 -23.76
N VAL A 174 12.41 1.63 -23.04
CA VAL A 174 12.55 1.39 -21.60
C VAL A 174 13.88 0.74 -21.26
N ALA A 175 14.32 -0.25 -22.04
CA ALA A 175 15.59 -0.92 -21.83
C ALA A 175 16.78 0.07 -21.94
N ASP A 176 16.74 0.99 -22.91
CA ASP A 176 17.79 1.99 -23.12
C ASP A 176 17.79 3.04 -22.00
N ILE A 177 16.60 3.50 -21.56
CA ILE A 177 16.47 4.41 -20.41
C ILE A 177 17.05 3.75 -19.16
N TYR A 178 16.66 2.50 -18.87
CA TYR A 178 17.12 1.81 -17.66
C TYR A 178 18.62 1.53 -17.71
N ALA A 179 19.17 1.13 -18.85
CA ALA A 179 20.61 0.89 -19.00
C ALA A 179 21.45 2.16 -18.77
N ALA A 180 20.95 3.32 -19.20
CA ALA A 180 21.67 4.59 -19.07
C ALA A 180 21.47 5.29 -17.70
N GLU A 181 20.25 5.22 -17.15
CA GLU A 181 19.81 6.08 -16.05
C GLU A 181 19.17 5.30 -14.87
N GLY A 182 19.06 3.98 -14.98
CA GLY A 182 18.43 3.11 -13.98
C GLY A 182 16.94 3.39 -13.78
N GLY A 183 16.41 2.98 -12.62
CA GLY A 183 15.01 3.21 -12.25
C GLY A 183 14.64 4.70 -12.18
N ASN A 184 15.59 5.56 -11.80
CA ASN A 184 15.39 7.01 -11.78
C ASN A 184 15.14 7.59 -13.18
N GLY A 185 15.82 7.09 -14.21
CA GLY A 185 15.52 7.46 -15.59
C GLY A 185 14.11 7.10 -16.02
N LEU A 186 13.62 5.93 -15.61
CA LEU A 186 12.23 5.53 -15.88
C LEU A 186 11.23 6.43 -15.14
N ASN A 187 11.48 6.75 -13.88
CA ASN A 187 10.67 7.70 -13.11
C ASN A 187 10.62 9.08 -13.81
N ASN A 188 11.75 9.58 -14.28
CA ASN A 188 11.84 10.84 -15.01
C ASN A 188 11.10 10.79 -16.35
N ALA A 189 11.21 9.66 -17.08
CA ALA A 189 10.51 9.44 -18.35
C ALA A 189 8.99 9.39 -18.16
N LEU A 190 8.50 8.72 -17.10
CA LEU A 190 7.10 8.72 -16.69
C LEU A 190 6.63 10.14 -16.29
N GLY A 191 7.51 10.91 -15.63
CA GLY A 191 7.29 12.29 -15.19
C GLY A 191 6.26 12.44 -14.07
N SER A 192 6.04 13.69 -13.61
CA SER A 192 5.11 14.02 -12.52
C SER A 192 3.72 13.40 -12.69
N ASP A 193 3.14 12.94 -11.60
CA ASP A 193 1.79 12.35 -11.54
C ASP A 193 0.65 13.39 -11.55
N GLU A 194 0.99 14.67 -11.67
CA GLU A 194 0.04 15.77 -11.78
C GLU A 194 -0.97 15.57 -12.93
N ALA A 195 -2.24 15.86 -12.62
CA ALA A 195 -3.31 15.84 -13.58
C ALA A 195 -3.03 16.80 -14.76
N GLY A 196 -3.29 16.34 -15.99
CA GLY A 196 -3.01 17.07 -17.22
C GLY A 196 -1.66 16.75 -17.85
N VAL A 197 -0.70 16.19 -17.10
CA VAL A 197 0.57 15.72 -17.67
C VAL A 197 0.31 14.57 -18.63
N SER A 198 0.77 14.69 -19.88
CA SER A 198 0.62 13.63 -20.89
C SER A 198 1.93 12.87 -21.11
N ARG A 199 1.82 11.56 -21.39
CA ARG A 199 2.90 10.72 -21.89
C ARG A 199 2.43 9.88 -23.07
N TYR A 200 3.37 9.56 -23.95
CA TYR A 200 3.18 8.61 -25.03
C TYR A 200 3.92 7.33 -24.68
N PHE A 201 3.25 6.20 -24.90
CA PHE A 201 3.79 4.88 -24.63
C PHE A 201 3.71 4.03 -25.88
N ARG A 202 4.83 3.41 -26.28
CA ARG A 202 4.78 2.21 -27.13
C ARG A 202 4.49 1.04 -26.21
N ILE A 203 3.35 0.40 -26.39
CA ILE A 203 2.90 -0.73 -25.59
C ILE A 203 2.87 -2.02 -26.41
N ARG A 204 3.09 -3.14 -25.75
CA ARG A 204 2.85 -4.49 -26.29
C ARG A 204 1.89 -5.24 -25.37
N LYS A 205 0.74 -5.62 -25.90
CA LYS A 205 -0.30 -6.36 -25.15
C LYS A 205 0.05 -7.84 -25.03
N VAL A 206 -0.66 -8.56 -24.15
CA VAL A 206 -0.45 -10.01 -23.91
C VAL A 206 -0.61 -10.85 -25.20
N ASN A 207 -1.48 -10.43 -26.12
CA ASN A 207 -1.65 -11.09 -27.43
C ASN A 207 -0.54 -10.76 -28.46
N GLY A 208 0.48 -10.00 -28.07
CA GLY A 208 1.59 -9.58 -28.93
C GLY A 208 1.33 -8.32 -29.77
N SER A 209 0.11 -7.76 -29.78
CA SER A 209 -0.18 -6.55 -30.55
C SER A 209 0.54 -5.33 -29.97
N GLU A 210 1.14 -4.51 -30.81
CA GLU A 210 1.78 -3.25 -30.42
C GLU A 210 0.96 -2.03 -30.83
N ALA A 211 1.03 -0.98 -30.02
CA ALA A 211 0.42 0.31 -30.32
C ALA A 211 1.21 1.44 -29.67
N VAL A 212 1.14 2.65 -30.24
CA VAL A 212 1.50 3.87 -29.53
C VAL A 212 0.23 4.51 -29.00
N VAL A 213 0.19 4.77 -27.69
CA VAL A 213 -0.96 5.37 -27.02
C VAL A 213 -0.55 6.62 -26.26
N LYS A 214 -1.40 7.64 -26.29
CA LYS A 214 -1.28 8.81 -25.42
C LYS A 214 -2.10 8.56 -24.15
N VAL A 215 -1.49 8.78 -23.00
CA VAL A 215 -2.18 8.79 -21.70
C VAL A 215 -2.02 10.19 -21.09
N THR A 216 -3.15 10.82 -20.77
CA THR A 216 -3.18 12.05 -19.98
C THR A 216 -3.47 11.67 -18.54
N LYS A 217 -2.55 12.01 -17.63
CA LYS A 217 -2.74 11.76 -16.20
C LYS A 217 -3.93 12.52 -15.65
N ALA A 218 -4.62 11.93 -14.70
CA ALA A 218 -5.78 12.52 -14.05
C ALA A 218 -5.84 12.10 -12.58
N SER A 219 -6.59 12.83 -11.79
CA SER A 219 -6.99 12.38 -10.45
C SER A 219 -8.00 11.25 -10.56
N TYR A 220 -7.86 10.24 -9.71
CA TYR A 220 -8.79 9.13 -9.59
C TYR A 220 -8.75 8.58 -8.16
N ASN A 221 -9.79 7.84 -7.79
CA ASN A 221 -9.85 7.15 -6.52
C ASN A 221 -9.48 5.68 -6.72
N LEU A 222 -8.57 5.21 -5.87
CA LEU A 222 -8.21 3.81 -5.75
C LEU A 222 -9.28 3.06 -4.96
N ASP A 223 -10.01 2.18 -5.63
CA ASP A 223 -10.86 1.21 -4.93
C ASP A 223 -9.97 0.16 -4.25
N ALA A 224 -10.00 0.08 -2.91
CA ALA A 224 -9.18 -0.87 -2.17
C ALA A 224 -9.49 -2.33 -2.51
N VAL A 225 -10.75 -2.63 -2.83
CA VAL A 225 -11.20 -3.93 -3.34
C VAL A 225 -11.67 -3.72 -4.77
N SER A 226 -10.94 -4.28 -5.74
CA SER A 226 -11.26 -4.15 -7.17
C SER A 226 -12.68 -4.65 -7.48
N PRO A 227 -13.47 -3.95 -8.30
CA PRO A 227 -14.74 -4.47 -8.80
C PRO A 227 -14.55 -5.64 -9.81
N ARG A 228 -13.36 -5.78 -10.42
CA ARG A 228 -13.07 -6.78 -11.45
C ARG A 228 -12.59 -8.12 -10.88
N TYR A 229 -11.75 -8.09 -9.85
CA TYR A 229 -11.23 -9.32 -9.22
C TYR A 229 -11.23 -9.29 -7.69
N GLY A 230 -11.59 -8.18 -7.05
CA GLY A 230 -11.40 -7.94 -5.61
C GLY A 230 -12.11 -8.93 -4.68
N SER A 231 -13.22 -9.55 -5.11
CA SER A 231 -13.74 -10.74 -4.43
C SER A 231 -14.48 -11.67 -5.39
N LYS A 232 -14.36 -12.99 -5.18
CA LYS A 232 -15.07 -14.01 -5.97
C LYS A 232 -15.19 -15.33 -5.20
N ILE A 233 -16.10 -16.19 -5.66
CA ILE A 233 -16.10 -17.62 -5.32
C ILE A 233 -15.39 -18.35 -6.45
N ILE A 234 -14.38 -19.13 -6.13
CA ILE A 234 -13.69 -20.02 -7.05
C ILE A 234 -14.20 -21.43 -6.82
N GLU A 235 -14.76 -22.03 -7.87
CA GLU A 235 -15.12 -23.45 -7.89
C GLU A 235 -13.86 -24.27 -8.21
N ASP A 236 -13.46 -25.16 -7.28
CA ASP A 236 -12.22 -25.91 -7.37
C ASP A 236 -12.42 -27.39 -7.00
N GLY A 237 -12.79 -28.20 -8.00
CA GLY A 237 -13.03 -29.62 -7.82
C GLY A 237 -14.21 -29.92 -6.89
N GLY A 238 -15.30 -29.16 -7.03
CA GLY A 238 -16.51 -29.28 -6.19
C GLY A 238 -16.43 -28.55 -4.84
N ARG A 239 -15.34 -27.83 -4.56
CA ARG A 239 -15.20 -26.95 -3.39
C ARG A 239 -15.41 -25.49 -3.78
N LYS A 240 -16.01 -24.73 -2.87
CA LYS A 240 -16.14 -23.28 -2.97
C LYS A 240 -15.06 -22.60 -2.15
N VAL A 241 -14.10 -21.99 -2.84
CA VAL A 241 -13.03 -21.21 -2.23
C VAL A 241 -13.38 -19.73 -2.33
N GLY A 242 -13.39 -19.02 -1.19
CA GLY A 242 -13.47 -17.56 -1.20
C GLY A 242 -12.14 -16.98 -1.68
N TYR A 243 -12.18 -15.97 -2.55
CA TYR A 243 -10.99 -15.24 -2.96
C TYR A 243 -11.20 -13.76 -2.70
N VAL A 244 -10.24 -13.11 -2.06
CA VAL A 244 -10.22 -11.65 -1.87
C VAL A 244 -8.87 -11.13 -2.33
N ASN A 245 -8.89 -10.11 -3.19
CA ASN A 245 -7.74 -9.27 -3.45
C ASN A 245 -7.97 -7.89 -2.82
N LEU A 246 -7.03 -7.47 -1.96
CA LEU A 246 -7.07 -6.17 -1.31
C LEU A 246 -5.82 -5.38 -1.71
N ARG A 247 -6.01 -4.25 -2.39
CA ARG A 247 -4.93 -3.39 -2.90
C ARG A 247 -4.20 -2.64 -1.78
N THR A 248 -4.93 -2.15 -0.78
CA THR A 248 -4.41 -1.36 0.35
C THR A 248 -5.44 -1.33 1.50
N PHE A 249 -4.98 -1.07 2.72
CA PHE A 249 -5.83 -0.97 3.92
C PHE A 249 -6.25 0.49 4.16
N ILE A 250 -7.29 0.96 3.47
CA ILE A 250 -7.86 2.31 3.59
C ILE A 250 -9.37 2.25 3.90
N ASP A 251 -9.99 3.37 4.29
CA ASP A 251 -11.37 3.39 4.81
C ASP A 251 -12.39 2.80 3.83
N ASN A 252 -12.23 3.07 2.52
CA ASN A 252 -13.13 2.57 1.49
C ASN A 252 -13.07 1.03 1.29
N ALA A 253 -12.17 0.32 1.98
CA ALA A 253 -12.07 -1.14 1.95
C ALA A 253 -13.15 -1.84 2.80
N GLU A 254 -13.61 -1.21 3.88
CA GLU A 254 -14.40 -1.91 4.91
C GLU A 254 -15.72 -2.46 4.36
N ALA A 255 -16.49 -1.63 3.66
CA ALA A 255 -17.79 -2.04 3.14
C ALA A 255 -17.68 -3.15 2.06
N PRO A 256 -16.79 -3.04 1.04
CA PRO A 256 -16.54 -4.14 0.11
C PRO A 256 -16.08 -5.44 0.78
N LEU A 257 -15.21 -5.38 1.80
CA LEU A 257 -14.79 -6.57 2.54
C LEU A 257 -15.97 -7.21 3.28
N ARG A 258 -16.79 -6.43 3.97
CA ARG A 258 -18.00 -6.95 4.65
C ARG A 258 -18.96 -7.62 3.67
N ASN A 259 -19.15 -7.03 2.47
CA ASN A 259 -19.99 -7.61 1.43
C ASN A 259 -19.43 -8.94 0.90
N ALA A 260 -18.12 -8.99 0.64
CA ALA A 260 -17.45 -10.21 0.20
C ALA A 260 -17.62 -11.35 1.23
N PHE A 261 -17.41 -11.04 2.51
CA PHE A 261 -17.53 -12.02 3.60
C PHE A 261 -18.98 -12.44 3.89
N ALA A 262 -19.95 -11.53 3.76
CA ALA A 262 -21.36 -11.90 3.82
C ALA A 262 -21.73 -12.90 2.71
N ASN A 263 -21.21 -12.70 1.49
CA ASN A 263 -21.37 -13.65 0.40
C ASN A 263 -20.63 -14.98 0.67
N PHE A 264 -19.41 -14.94 1.18
CA PHE A 264 -18.69 -16.17 1.55
C PHE A 264 -19.44 -16.98 2.61
N ARG A 265 -19.98 -16.30 3.62
CA ARG A 265 -20.80 -16.92 4.67
C ARG A 265 -22.06 -17.56 4.09
N SER A 266 -22.78 -16.87 3.19
CA SER A 266 -23.99 -17.42 2.57
C SER A 266 -23.71 -18.61 1.66
N GLN A 267 -22.50 -18.69 1.09
CA GLN A 267 -22.03 -19.80 0.26
C GLN A 267 -21.36 -20.94 1.06
N GLY A 268 -21.27 -20.81 2.39
CA GLY A 268 -20.66 -21.83 3.25
C GLY A 268 -19.15 -21.98 3.08
N VAL A 269 -18.45 -20.91 2.67
CA VAL A 269 -17.00 -20.93 2.44
C VAL A 269 -16.24 -21.15 3.76
N THR A 270 -15.34 -22.13 3.74
CA THR A 270 -14.41 -22.44 4.84
C THR A 270 -12.94 -22.46 4.41
N GLU A 271 -12.66 -22.28 3.11
CA GLU A 271 -11.30 -22.17 2.56
C GLU A 271 -11.20 -20.85 1.82
N VAL A 272 -10.15 -20.06 2.07
CA VAL A 272 -10.03 -18.72 1.50
C VAL A 272 -8.62 -18.42 1.01
N VAL A 273 -8.55 -17.76 -0.14
CA VAL A 273 -7.34 -17.13 -0.69
C VAL A 273 -7.41 -15.64 -0.41
N ILE A 274 -6.38 -15.11 0.24
CA ILE A 274 -6.24 -13.69 0.56
C ILE A 274 -5.03 -13.16 -0.21
N ASP A 275 -5.28 -12.40 -1.26
CA ASP A 275 -4.27 -11.88 -2.18
C ASP A 275 -3.86 -10.46 -1.81
N LEU A 276 -2.65 -10.35 -1.26
CA LEU A 276 -2.03 -9.11 -0.77
C LEU A 276 -0.70 -8.85 -1.48
N ARG A 277 -0.49 -9.44 -2.67
CA ARG A 277 0.82 -9.49 -3.35
C ARG A 277 1.45 -8.12 -3.61
N TYR A 278 0.64 -7.07 -3.74
CA TYR A 278 1.09 -5.68 -3.94
C TYR A 278 0.62 -4.72 -2.83
N ASN A 279 0.17 -5.23 -1.70
CA ASN A 279 -0.42 -4.41 -0.64
C ASN A 279 0.64 -3.97 0.40
N GLY A 280 1.00 -2.68 0.38
CA GLY A 280 1.99 -2.07 1.28
C GLY A 280 1.52 -1.90 2.74
N GLY A 281 0.26 -2.23 3.01
CA GLY A 281 -0.38 -2.07 4.31
C GLY A 281 -1.37 -0.91 4.32
N GLY A 282 -1.35 -0.14 5.41
CA GLY A 282 -2.25 0.97 5.67
C GLY A 282 -2.81 0.92 7.10
N LEU A 283 -4.09 1.23 7.25
CA LEU A 283 -4.78 1.36 8.53
C LEU A 283 -4.89 0.02 9.28
N ILE A 284 -4.42 0.03 10.52
CA ILE A 284 -4.57 -1.09 11.46
C ILE A 284 -6.06 -1.38 11.73
N SER A 285 -6.93 -0.36 11.73
CA SER A 285 -8.37 -0.53 11.91
C SER A 285 -9.01 -1.40 10.83
N ILE A 286 -8.55 -1.28 9.58
CA ILE A 286 -9.03 -2.12 8.47
C ILE A 286 -8.47 -3.54 8.60
N ALA A 287 -7.25 -3.71 9.12
CA ALA A 287 -6.74 -5.04 9.44
C ALA A 287 -7.51 -5.70 10.59
N ASP A 288 -7.92 -4.95 11.61
CA ASP A 288 -8.79 -5.43 12.68
C ASP A 288 -10.16 -5.84 12.11
N ALA A 289 -10.76 -5.03 11.23
CA ALA A 289 -12.02 -5.36 10.56
C ALA A 289 -11.90 -6.65 9.73
N PHE A 290 -10.85 -6.77 8.92
CA PHE A 290 -10.58 -7.96 8.10
C PHE A 290 -10.30 -9.19 8.97
N GLY A 291 -9.52 -9.04 10.04
CA GLY A 291 -9.25 -10.09 11.02
C GLY A 291 -10.53 -10.60 11.69
N ASN A 292 -11.44 -9.68 12.05
CA ASN A 292 -12.75 -10.04 12.61
C ASN A 292 -13.63 -10.80 11.61
N LEU A 293 -13.61 -10.43 10.32
CA LEU A 293 -14.34 -11.14 9.25
C LEU A 293 -13.82 -12.57 9.04
N LEU A 294 -12.52 -12.78 9.19
CA LEU A 294 -11.90 -14.12 9.18
C LEU A 294 -12.03 -14.85 10.53
N GLY A 295 -12.41 -14.15 11.59
CA GLY A 295 -12.39 -14.63 12.97
C GLY A 295 -13.70 -15.26 13.47
N GLY A 296 -14.58 -15.74 12.59
CA GLY A 296 -15.90 -16.26 12.99
C GLY A 296 -15.83 -17.41 14.01
N GLY A 297 -14.77 -18.21 13.97
CA GLY A 297 -14.50 -19.29 14.91
C GLY A 297 -13.68 -18.90 16.14
N ARG A 298 -13.48 -17.60 16.41
CA ARG A 298 -12.68 -17.08 17.54
C ARG A 298 -13.57 -16.54 18.67
N SER A 299 -13.13 -16.73 19.92
CA SER A 299 -13.79 -16.15 21.09
C SER A 299 -13.46 -14.66 21.22
N ALA A 300 -14.31 -13.90 21.92
CA ALA A 300 -14.02 -12.53 22.32
C ALA A 300 -12.84 -12.42 23.33
N SER A 301 -12.41 -13.55 23.89
CA SER A 301 -11.19 -13.65 24.71
C SER A 301 -9.93 -13.91 23.88
N ASP A 302 -10.06 -14.32 22.62
CA ASP A 302 -8.91 -14.61 21.76
C ASP A 302 -8.28 -13.30 21.28
N VAL A 303 -6.96 -13.20 21.38
CA VAL A 303 -6.20 -11.99 21.03
C VAL A 303 -5.94 -11.95 19.52
N PHE A 304 -6.38 -10.90 18.85
CA PHE A 304 -5.99 -10.66 17.46
C PHE A 304 -4.57 -10.09 17.37
N ARG A 305 -4.30 -9.03 18.13
CA ARG A 305 -2.98 -8.39 18.18
C ARG A 305 -2.70 -7.73 19.52
N TYR A 306 -1.42 -7.52 19.79
CA TYR A 306 -0.93 -6.52 20.72
C TYR A 306 -0.29 -5.35 19.99
N THR A 307 -0.48 -4.15 20.51
CA THR A 307 0.28 -2.95 20.15
C THR A 307 1.18 -2.59 21.32
N THR A 308 2.48 -2.51 21.05
CA THR A 308 3.48 -2.20 22.07
C THR A 308 4.31 -0.99 21.64
N PHE A 309 4.34 0.04 22.49
CA PHE A 309 5.17 1.23 22.35
C PHE A 309 6.48 1.10 23.14
N ARG A 310 7.38 2.07 22.97
CA ARG A 310 8.59 2.19 23.80
C ARG A 310 8.23 2.35 25.30
N PRO A 311 9.14 2.01 26.23
CA PRO A 311 8.84 2.01 27.67
C PRO A 311 8.25 3.33 28.22
N SER A 312 8.74 4.48 27.76
CA SER A 312 8.22 5.80 28.18
C SER A 312 6.80 6.10 27.73
N LEU A 313 6.26 5.31 26.79
CA LEU A 313 4.92 5.43 26.22
C LEU A 313 4.08 4.17 26.47
N ALA A 314 4.45 3.33 27.45
CA ALA A 314 3.78 2.06 27.72
C ALA A 314 2.30 2.19 28.10
N SER A 315 1.85 3.38 28.53
CA SER A 315 0.43 3.68 28.77
C SER A 315 -0.43 3.60 27.50
N ASN A 316 0.19 3.66 26.32
CA ASN A 316 -0.49 3.53 25.03
C ASN A 316 -0.51 2.07 24.52
N ASN A 317 0.05 1.12 25.27
CA ASN A 317 -0.01 -0.29 24.89
C ASN A 317 -1.46 -0.77 24.86
N GLU A 318 -1.78 -1.60 23.88
CA GLU A 318 -3.13 -2.09 23.64
C GLU A 318 -3.11 -3.61 23.43
N GLN A 319 -4.12 -4.30 23.97
CA GLN A 319 -4.49 -5.65 23.56
C GLN A 319 -5.82 -5.55 22.81
N THR A 320 -5.83 -6.03 21.56
CA THR A 320 -7.04 -6.07 20.73
C THR A 320 -7.46 -7.53 20.57
N ASN A 321 -8.66 -7.85 21.05
CA ASN A 321 -9.25 -9.18 20.89
C ASN A 321 -10.12 -9.25 19.62
N PHE A 322 -10.37 -10.47 19.14
CA PHE A 322 -11.36 -10.69 18.08
C PHE A 322 -12.75 -10.21 18.52
N LYS A 323 -13.48 -9.64 17.56
CA LYS A 323 -14.87 -9.22 17.71
C LYS A 323 -15.73 -9.96 16.70
N GLN A 324 -16.75 -10.64 17.18
CA GLN A 324 -17.72 -11.34 16.35
C GLN A 324 -18.45 -10.36 15.42
N GLN A 325 -18.59 -10.73 14.14
CA GLN A 325 -19.36 -9.98 13.14
C GLN A 325 -20.39 -10.91 12.49
N SER A 326 -21.54 -10.36 12.09
CA SER A 326 -22.56 -11.13 11.37
C SER A 326 -22.13 -11.56 9.98
N GLN A 327 -21.05 -11.00 9.43
CA GLN A 327 -20.50 -11.40 8.14
C GLN A 327 -19.35 -12.41 8.27
N SER A 328 -18.87 -12.70 9.48
CA SER A 328 -17.66 -13.50 9.66
C SER A 328 -17.82 -14.93 9.16
N ILE A 329 -16.74 -15.46 8.58
CA ILE A 329 -16.58 -16.90 8.29
C ILE A 329 -15.60 -17.53 9.27
N SER A 330 -15.61 -18.86 9.34
CA SER A 330 -14.70 -19.65 10.17
C SER A 330 -13.76 -20.47 9.27
N PRO A 331 -12.71 -19.85 8.71
CA PRO A 331 -11.86 -20.53 7.74
C PRO A 331 -11.08 -21.66 8.43
N MET A 332 -11.12 -22.84 7.82
CA MET A 332 -10.31 -24.00 8.22
C MET A 332 -8.89 -23.90 7.65
N LYS A 333 -8.74 -23.25 6.48
CA LYS A 333 -7.45 -22.97 5.84
C LYS A 333 -7.44 -21.58 5.19
N ILE A 334 -6.29 -20.92 5.22
CA ILE A 334 -6.06 -19.64 4.54
C ILE A 334 -4.79 -19.73 3.71
N ALA A 335 -4.89 -19.41 2.43
CA ALA A 335 -3.74 -19.18 1.56
C ALA A 335 -3.53 -17.68 1.39
N PHE A 336 -2.45 -17.14 1.96
CA PHE A 336 -2.07 -15.74 1.80
C PHE A 336 -1.12 -15.61 0.61
N ILE A 337 -1.52 -14.92 -0.45
CA ILE A 337 -0.61 -14.58 -1.55
C ILE A 337 0.15 -13.30 -1.17
N GLY A 338 1.47 -13.39 -1.07
CA GLY A 338 2.34 -12.29 -0.64
C GLY A 338 3.67 -12.26 -1.38
N ARG A 339 4.26 -11.06 -1.48
CA ARG A 339 5.56 -10.80 -2.13
C ARG A 339 6.33 -9.70 -1.42
N GLY A 340 7.48 -9.29 -1.97
CA GLY A 340 8.30 -8.20 -1.43
C GLY A 340 7.59 -6.84 -1.31
N GLY A 341 6.45 -6.64 -1.97
CA GLY A 341 5.58 -5.46 -1.78
C GLY A 341 4.57 -5.58 -0.64
N THR A 342 4.37 -6.78 -0.07
CA THR A 342 3.40 -7.05 0.99
C THR A 342 3.98 -6.64 2.34
N ALA A 343 3.40 -5.63 2.99
CA ALA A 343 3.99 -5.02 4.19
C ALA A 343 2.95 -4.64 5.26
N SER A 344 3.44 -4.42 6.49
CA SER A 344 2.70 -3.73 7.57
C SER A 344 1.33 -4.34 7.88
N ALA A 345 0.21 -3.63 7.74
CA ALA A 345 -1.13 -4.16 8.01
C ALA A 345 -1.43 -5.51 7.29
N SER A 346 -0.87 -5.72 6.09
CA SER A 346 -0.91 -7.02 5.40
C SER A 346 -0.21 -8.12 6.19
N GLU A 347 0.99 -7.84 6.70
CA GLU A 347 1.79 -8.79 7.47
C GLU A 347 1.24 -8.99 8.88
N LEU A 348 0.64 -7.94 9.47
CA LEU A 348 -0.09 -8.02 10.73
C LEU A 348 -1.25 -9.02 10.62
N LEU A 349 -2.06 -8.90 9.56
CA LEU A 349 -3.17 -9.82 9.33
C LEU A 349 -2.67 -11.27 9.22
N MET A 350 -1.63 -11.51 8.41
CA MET A 350 -1.04 -12.85 8.28
C MET A 350 -0.49 -13.37 9.62
N ASN A 351 0.29 -12.55 10.33
CA ASN A 351 0.94 -12.92 11.60
C ASN A 351 -0.09 -13.21 12.71
N ALA A 352 -1.20 -12.48 12.74
CA ALA A 352 -2.27 -12.66 13.73
C ALA A 352 -2.93 -14.05 13.63
N PHE A 353 -2.99 -14.65 12.44
CA PHE A 353 -3.57 -15.99 12.25
C PHE A 353 -2.59 -17.15 12.46
N ILE A 354 -1.28 -16.91 12.56
CA ILE A 354 -0.27 -17.96 12.79
C ILE A 354 -0.58 -18.81 14.04
N PRO A 355 -0.87 -18.22 15.22
CA PRO A 355 -1.16 -19.00 16.43
C PRO A 355 -2.42 -19.88 16.32
N TYR A 356 -3.33 -19.54 15.42
CA TYR A 356 -4.66 -20.16 15.32
C TYR A 356 -4.76 -21.22 14.24
N LEU A 357 -4.01 -21.08 13.14
CA LEU A 357 -4.10 -21.98 11.99
C LEU A 357 -2.84 -22.84 11.82
N GLY A 358 -1.68 -22.41 12.31
CA GLY A 358 -0.44 -23.17 12.14
C GLY A 358 -0.17 -23.54 10.67
N ALA A 359 -0.11 -24.84 10.36
CA ALA A 359 0.14 -25.34 9.00
C ALA A 359 -1.05 -25.16 8.04
N ASN A 360 -2.24 -24.82 8.55
CA ASN A 360 -3.42 -24.49 7.75
C ASN A 360 -3.41 -23.03 7.23
N ALA A 361 -2.42 -22.23 7.61
CA ALA A 361 -2.14 -20.95 6.98
C ALA A 361 -0.84 -21.06 6.17
N ALA A 362 -0.86 -20.70 4.89
CA ALA A 362 0.32 -20.70 4.04
C ALA A 362 0.62 -19.33 3.44
N LEU A 363 1.91 -18.99 3.33
CA LEU A 363 2.37 -17.89 2.49
C LEU A 363 2.70 -18.44 1.09
N ILE A 364 2.01 -17.93 0.08
CA ILE A 364 2.14 -18.29 -1.33
C ILE A 364 2.82 -17.14 -2.08
N GLY A 365 3.83 -17.42 -2.90
CA GLY A 365 4.54 -16.40 -3.68
C GLY A 365 6.01 -16.27 -3.29
N THR A 366 6.40 -15.13 -2.74
CA THR A 366 7.77 -14.88 -2.24
C THR A 366 7.71 -14.36 -0.81
N ASN A 367 8.87 -14.16 -0.19
CA ASN A 367 8.91 -13.58 1.15
C ASN A 367 8.26 -12.18 1.16
N THR A 368 7.64 -11.82 2.28
CA THR A 368 7.02 -10.50 2.47
C THR A 368 8.07 -9.45 2.77
N TYR A 369 7.65 -8.18 2.84
CA TYR A 369 8.58 -7.07 2.98
C TYR A 369 9.33 -7.08 4.32
N GLY A 370 8.69 -7.41 5.44
CA GLY A 370 9.27 -7.40 6.77
C GLY A 370 9.16 -6.06 7.49
N LYS A 371 7.93 -5.54 7.66
CA LYS A 371 7.62 -4.33 8.42
C LYS A 371 6.69 -4.67 9.61
N PRO A 372 7.23 -5.18 10.72
CA PRO A 372 6.42 -5.51 11.91
C PRO A 372 6.01 -4.33 12.80
N VAL A 373 6.38 -3.13 12.36
CA VAL A 373 6.18 -1.87 13.09
C VAL A 373 5.06 -1.04 12.47
N GLY A 374 4.44 -0.21 13.30
CA GLY A 374 3.45 0.77 12.89
C GLY A 374 3.92 2.19 13.14
N GLN A 375 3.28 3.13 12.45
CA GLN A 375 3.56 4.55 12.58
C GLN A 375 2.40 5.27 13.27
N ILE A 376 2.72 6.33 14.00
CA ILE A 376 1.73 7.34 14.40
C ILE A 376 1.93 8.60 13.53
N ALA A 377 0.87 9.38 13.38
CA ALA A 377 0.90 10.68 12.70
C ALA A 377 1.17 11.79 13.73
N ARG A 378 2.15 12.63 13.44
CA ARG A 378 2.44 13.87 14.18
C ARG A 378 2.29 15.03 13.20
N ASP A 379 1.36 15.93 13.49
CA ASP A 379 0.96 16.97 12.55
C ASP A 379 1.55 18.32 12.94
N ARG A 380 2.00 19.06 11.93
CA ARG A 380 2.36 20.48 12.00
C ARG A 380 1.48 21.22 10.97
N PRO A 381 0.20 21.50 11.31
CA PRO A 381 -0.82 21.91 10.35
C PRO A 381 -0.49 23.18 9.57
N GLN A 382 0.18 24.14 10.20
CA GLN A 382 0.56 25.40 9.56
C GLN A 382 1.52 25.21 8.36
N CYS A 383 2.19 24.06 8.25
CA CYS A 383 3.07 23.72 7.14
C CYS A 383 2.49 22.61 6.25
N ASP A 384 1.25 22.17 6.49
CA ASP A 384 0.66 20.95 5.91
C ASP A 384 1.51 19.70 6.15
N ASP A 385 2.34 19.69 7.19
CA ASP A 385 3.30 18.62 7.44
C ASP A 385 2.72 17.53 8.34
N ARG A 386 2.93 16.29 7.94
CA ARG A 386 2.72 15.11 8.78
C ARG A 386 3.97 14.25 8.82
N LEU A 387 4.53 14.08 10.01
CA LEU A 387 5.55 13.09 10.28
C LEU A 387 4.88 11.76 10.62
N ARG A 388 5.14 10.74 9.80
CA ARG A 388 4.83 9.35 10.10
C ARG A 388 6.00 8.72 10.82
N VAL A 389 5.96 8.69 12.15
CA VAL A 389 7.04 8.16 12.99
C VAL A 389 6.77 6.72 13.38
N VAL A 390 7.74 5.82 13.15
CA VAL A 390 7.70 4.46 13.70
C VAL A 390 7.69 4.55 15.23
N ALA A 391 6.57 4.19 15.85
CA ALA A 391 6.35 4.40 17.29
C ALA A 391 5.85 3.15 18.02
N LEU A 392 5.39 2.14 17.29
CA LEU A 392 4.84 0.93 17.86
C LEU A 392 5.29 -0.31 17.08
N ARG A 393 5.31 -1.46 17.76
CA ARG A 393 5.38 -2.79 17.15
C ARG A 393 4.08 -3.53 17.36
N THR A 394 3.79 -4.46 16.46
CA THR A 394 2.61 -5.30 16.53
C THR A 394 3.00 -6.76 16.74
N GLU A 395 2.28 -7.45 17.63
CA GLU A 395 2.58 -8.83 17.99
C GLU A 395 1.30 -9.68 17.91
N ASN A 396 1.43 -10.95 17.54
CA ASN A 396 0.31 -11.90 17.58
C ASN A 396 0.00 -12.36 19.02
N ALA A 397 -0.98 -13.26 19.18
CA ALA A 397 -1.39 -13.81 20.47
C ALA A 397 -0.25 -14.47 21.28
N ASN A 398 0.81 -14.93 20.62
CA ASN A 398 2.00 -15.53 21.25
C ASN A 398 3.11 -14.50 21.55
N ARG A 399 2.82 -13.19 21.47
CA ARG A 399 3.81 -12.10 21.59
C ARG A 399 4.94 -12.18 20.55
N GLN A 400 4.64 -12.73 19.36
CA GLN A 400 5.60 -12.78 18.26
C GLN A 400 5.33 -11.65 17.28
N GLY A 401 6.37 -10.85 16.99
CA GLY A 401 6.31 -9.73 16.06
C GLY A 401 7.61 -9.42 15.34
N ASP A 402 8.74 -10.09 15.61
CA ASP A 402 10.05 -9.66 15.10
C ASP A 402 10.39 -10.20 13.69
N TYR A 403 9.43 -10.17 12.76
CA TYR A 403 9.60 -10.62 11.37
C TYR A 403 10.21 -9.53 10.45
N TYR A 404 11.25 -8.82 10.90
CA TYR A 404 11.93 -7.76 10.11
C TYR A 404 12.52 -8.25 8.76
N ASN A 405 12.70 -9.57 8.62
CA ASN A 405 13.15 -10.21 7.38
C ASN A 405 11.99 -10.86 6.59
N GLY A 406 10.75 -10.48 6.86
CA GLY A 406 9.55 -11.04 6.23
C GLY A 406 9.02 -12.29 6.93
N LEU A 407 7.82 -12.72 6.53
CA LEU A 407 7.04 -13.76 7.20
C LEU A 407 7.44 -15.19 6.85
N ALA A 408 8.25 -15.41 5.81
CA ALA A 408 8.57 -16.77 5.34
C ALA A 408 9.21 -17.66 6.42
N ASN A 409 9.98 -17.07 7.36
CA ASN A 409 10.62 -17.82 8.45
C ASN A 409 9.69 -18.09 9.66
N VAL A 410 8.56 -17.39 9.77
CA VAL A 410 7.63 -17.55 10.91
C VAL A 410 6.36 -18.31 10.53
N MET A 411 6.02 -18.35 9.23
CA MET A 411 4.94 -19.18 8.69
C MET A 411 5.35 -20.65 8.67
N LYS A 412 4.49 -21.54 9.19
CA LYS A 412 4.76 -22.99 9.18
C LYS A 412 4.75 -23.59 7.77
N THR A 413 3.96 -23.02 6.87
CA THR A 413 3.86 -23.46 5.48
C THR A 413 4.16 -22.29 4.54
N THR A 414 5.09 -22.50 3.61
CA THR A 414 5.37 -21.54 2.53
C THR A 414 5.46 -22.28 1.20
N CYS A 415 4.96 -21.66 0.13
CA CYS A 415 4.95 -22.24 -1.21
C CYS A 415 5.41 -21.17 -2.22
N VAL A 416 6.55 -21.39 -2.87
CA VAL A 416 7.02 -20.52 -3.95
C VAL A 416 6.00 -20.51 -5.09
N ALA A 417 5.66 -19.33 -5.58
CA ALA A 417 4.83 -19.18 -6.77
C ALA A 417 5.25 -17.98 -7.62
N ALA A 418 5.18 -18.14 -8.95
CA ALA A 418 5.39 -17.05 -9.89
C ALA A 418 4.23 -16.04 -9.89
N ASP A 419 4.50 -14.83 -10.35
CA ASP A 419 3.49 -13.79 -10.56
C ASP A 419 3.12 -13.78 -12.04
N ASP A 420 2.15 -14.61 -12.41
CA ASP A 420 1.79 -14.74 -13.82
C ASP A 420 0.90 -13.57 -14.22
N ILE A 421 1.49 -12.60 -14.92
CA ILE A 421 0.77 -11.41 -15.40
C ILE A 421 0.03 -11.66 -16.73
N SER A 422 0.15 -12.84 -17.33
CA SER A 422 -0.64 -13.22 -18.51
C SER A 422 -2.10 -13.57 -18.13
N PHE A 423 -2.33 -13.93 -16.87
CA PHE A 423 -3.65 -14.11 -16.30
C PHE A 423 -4.01 -13.02 -15.29
N GLN A 424 -5.31 -12.79 -15.14
CA GLN A 424 -5.84 -11.86 -14.16
C GLN A 424 -5.73 -12.45 -12.74
N MET A 425 -5.61 -11.59 -11.75
CA MET A 425 -5.55 -12.02 -10.34
C MET A 425 -6.83 -12.77 -9.95
N GLY A 426 -6.66 -13.91 -9.29
CA GLY A 426 -7.73 -14.83 -8.92
C GLY A 426 -8.31 -15.63 -10.08
N ASP A 427 -7.69 -15.66 -11.27
CA ASP A 427 -7.95 -16.70 -12.27
C ASP A 427 -7.29 -18.01 -11.78
N PRO A 428 -7.99 -19.16 -11.77
CA PRO A 428 -7.41 -20.43 -11.32
C PRO A 428 -6.17 -20.89 -12.10
N ARG A 429 -5.91 -20.32 -13.29
CA ARG A 429 -4.71 -20.56 -14.09
C ARG A 429 -3.53 -19.67 -13.72
N GLU A 430 -3.77 -18.53 -13.06
CA GLU A 430 -2.72 -17.63 -12.61
C GLU A 430 -1.85 -18.33 -11.56
N ALA A 431 -0.53 -18.32 -11.72
CA ALA A 431 0.38 -19.19 -10.98
C ALA A 431 0.24 -19.11 -9.44
N SER A 432 0.09 -17.91 -8.87
CA SER A 432 -0.08 -17.75 -7.42
C SER A 432 -1.45 -18.21 -6.94
N THR A 433 -2.51 -17.91 -7.70
CA THR A 433 -3.86 -18.38 -7.43
C THR A 433 -3.92 -19.90 -7.51
N LYS A 434 -3.34 -20.50 -8.56
CA LYS A 434 -3.25 -21.95 -8.72
C LYS A 434 -2.53 -22.60 -7.55
N GLN A 435 -1.35 -22.10 -7.16
CA GLN A 435 -0.58 -22.63 -6.03
C GLN A 435 -1.35 -22.50 -4.70
N ALA A 436 -2.12 -21.42 -4.53
CA ALA A 436 -2.98 -21.23 -3.37
C ALA A 436 -4.12 -22.27 -3.34
N LEU A 437 -4.80 -22.50 -4.46
CA LEU A 437 -5.83 -23.53 -4.59
C LEU A 437 -5.27 -24.94 -4.35
N ASP A 438 -4.07 -25.21 -4.87
CA ASP A 438 -3.37 -26.49 -4.68
C ASP A 438 -3.07 -26.74 -3.19
N PHE A 439 -2.55 -25.74 -2.46
CA PHE A 439 -2.36 -25.81 -1.01
C PHE A 439 -3.67 -26.07 -0.25
N LEU A 440 -4.73 -25.32 -0.56
CA LEU A 440 -6.03 -25.48 0.11
C LEU A 440 -6.57 -26.91 -0.10
N ALA A 441 -6.47 -27.43 -1.32
CA ALA A 441 -6.88 -28.78 -1.69
C ALA A 441 -6.00 -29.91 -1.11
N GLY A 442 -4.82 -29.57 -0.56
CA GLY A 442 -3.83 -30.58 -0.17
C GLY A 442 -3.26 -31.34 -1.37
N ARG A 443 -3.22 -30.72 -2.55
CA ARG A 443 -2.63 -31.31 -3.77
C ARG A 443 -1.37 -30.54 -4.16
N GLY A 444 -0.48 -31.20 -4.90
CA GLY A 444 0.81 -30.61 -5.27
C GLY A 444 1.78 -30.49 -4.09
N SER A 445 2.97 -29.96 -4.37
CA SER A 445 4.01 -29.74 -3.37
C SER A 445 4.17 -28.25 -3.08
N CYS A 446 4.46 -27.91 -1.83
CA CYS A 446 4.88 -26.56 -1.45
C CYS A 446 6.40 -26.50 -1.35
N THR A 447 7.03 -25.93 -2.38
CA THR A 447 8.46 -25.61 -2.32
C THR A 447 8.67 -24.45 -1.34
N PRO A 448 9.48 -24.62 -0.27
CA PRO A 448 9.69 -23.57 0.72
C PRO A 448 10.28 -22.30 0.11
N ILE A 449 9.85 -21.15 0.62
CA ILE A 449 10.43 -19.85 0.25
C ILE A 449 11.79 -19.72 0.93
N SER A 450 12.87 -19.67 0.15
CA SER A 450 14.22 -19.42 0.68
C SER A 450 14.32 -17.99 1.26
N THR A 451 14.90 -17.87 2.44
CA THR A 451 15.15 -16.59 3.12
C THR A 451 16.59 -16.11 3.00
N ALA A 452 17.38 -16.74 2.13
CA ALA A 452 18.67 -16.18 1.73
C ALA A 452 18.43 -14.77 1.19
N SER A 453 19.10 -13.82 1.84
CA SER A 453 19.01 -12.39 1.64
C SER A 453 18.92 -12.00 0.17
N THR A 454 18.19 -10.92 -0.09
CA THR A 454 18.24 -10.12 -1.32
C THR A 454 19.64 -9.55 -1.55
N ALA A 455 20.60 -10.42 -1.81
CA ALA A 455 21.85 -10.16 -2.47
C ALA A 455 21.72 -10.83 -3.83
N ARG A 456 21.47 -10.01 -4.86
CA ARG A 456 21.58 -10.31 -6.30
C ARG A 456 22.04 -11.75 -6.59
N ALA A 457 21.10 -12.68 -6.75
CA ALA A 457 21.40 -14.03 -7.19
C ALA A 457 21.18 -14.12 -8.70
N GLY A 458 22.28 -14.13 -9.44
CA GLY A 458 22.30 -14.42 -10.87
C GLY A 458 21.82 -15.84 -11.18
N THR A 459 21.30 -15.97 -12.40
CA THR A 459 21.22 -17.18 -13.24
C THR A 459 21.21 -18.53 -12.52
N THR A 460 20.02 -19.09 -12.37
CA THR A 460 19.82 -20.54 -12.39
C THR A 460 18.94 -20.89 -13.59
N THR A 461 19.59 -21.52 -14.58
CA THR A 461 18.97 -22.17 -15.73
C THR A 461 18.11 -23.35 -15.28
N LEU A 462 16.80 -23.26 -15.53
CA LEU A 462 15.89 -24.41 -15.54
C LEU A 462 15.17 -24.46 -16.90
N GLY A 463 14.81 -25.68 -17.29
CA GLY A 463 14.58 -26.12 -18.65
C GLY A 463 13.48 -25.40 -19.42
N ARG A 464 13.67 -25.45 -20.74
CA ARG A 464 12.94 -24.77 -21.81
C ARG A 464 11.53 -25.36 -22.00
N SER A 465 10.52 -24.59 -21.65
CA SER A 465 9.18 -24.60 -22.28
C SER A 465 8.73 -23.14 -22.42
N GLN A 466 8.20 -22.77 -23.58
CA GLN A 466 7.69 -21.43 -23.88
C GLN A 466 6.42 -21.14 -23.06
N GLU A 467 6.61 -20.84 -21.77
CA GLU A 467 5.71 -20.01 -20.96
C GLU A 467 6.56 -18.82 -20.55
N VAL A 468 6.00 -17.61 -20.66
CA VAL A 468 6.67 -16.37 -20.24
C VAL A 468 6.66 -16.35 -18.70
N ALA A 469 7.48 -17.21 -18.10
CA ALA A 469 7.81 -17.17 -16.69
C ALA A 469 8.73 -15.96 -16.48
N LEU A 470 8.13 -14.77 -16.40
CA LEU A 470 8.84 -13.58 -15.94
C LEU A 470 9.38 -13.93 -14.55
N GLY A 471 10.68 -13.71 -14.35
CA GLY A 471 11.32 -13.89 -13.04
C GLY A 471 10.69 -12.99 -11.98
N GLN A 472 11.29 -12.92 -10.78
CA GLN A 472 10.81 -11.97 -9.77
C GLN A 472 10.80 -10.54 -10.35
N MET A 473 9.61 -9.93 -10.42
CA MET A 473 9.47 -8.53 -10.79
C MET A 473 9.68 -7.63 -9.57
N GLU A 474 10.50 -6.61 -9.72
CA GLU A 474 10.66 -5.54 -8.75
C GLU A 474 9.68 -4.42 -9.06
N LEU A 475 8.80 -4.07 -8.10
CA LEU A 475 7.87 -2.96 -8.29
C LEU A 475 8.66 -1.65 -8.42
N LEU A 476 8.40 -0.90 -9.50
CA LEU A 476 9.05 0.39 -9.73
C LEU A 476 8.62 1.38 -8.62
N ARG A 477 9.57 2.14 -8.09
CA ARG A 477 9.28 3.16 -7.07
C ARG A 477 10.01 4.45 -7.41
N PRO A 478 9.36 5.62 -7.23
CA PRO A 478 10.05 6.90 -7.31
C PRO A 478 10.99 7.07 -6.12
N GLN A 479 12.04 7.87 -6.31
CA GLN A 479 12.99 8.19 -5.24
C GLN A 479 12.31 8.95 -4.09
N VAL A 480 11.35 9.83 -4.41
CA VAL A 480 10.54 10.57 -3.45
C VAL A 480 9.07 10.23 -3.72
N PRO A 481 8.54 9.14 -3.11
CA PRO A 481 7.17 8.74 -3.32
C PRO A 481 6.18 9.66 -2.58
N SER A 482 5.06 9.95 -3.25
CA SER A 482 3.85 10.50 -2.63
C SER A 482 3.27 9.53 -1.58
N THR A 483 2.32 9.99 -0.76
CA THR A 483 1.62 9.09 0.16
C THR A 483 1.04 7.86 -0.58
N PRO A 484 0.25 8.01 -1.65
CA PRO A 484 -0.29 6.86 -2.37
C PRO A 484 0.80 5.90 -2.84
N GLN A 485 1.94 6.39 -3.34
CA GLN A 485 3.04 5.55 -3.82
C GLN A 485 3.76 4.79 -2.71
N ARG A 486 3.78 5.31 -1.47
CA ARG A 486 4.32 4.60 -0.29
C ARG A 486 3.44 3.45 0.12
N GLU A 487 2.13 3.67 0.16
CA GLU A 487 1.14 2.71 0.69
C GLU A 487 0.66 1.71 -0.38
N THR A 488 0.78 2.07 -1.66
CA THR A 488 0.44 1.25 -2.84
C THR A 488 1.71 1.05 -3.70
N PRO A 489 2.57 0.08 -3.35
CA PRO A 489 3.83 -0.17 -4.07
C PRO A 489 3.66 -0.34 -5.60
N GLY A 490 4.46 0.37 -6.39
CA GLY A 490 4.41 0.29 -7.84
C GLY A 490 3.46 1.26 -8.52
N LEU A 491 2.73 2.09 -7.76
CA LEU A 491 1.70 3.02 -8.27
C LEU A 491 2.27 4.15 -9.14
N TYR A 492 1.68 4.36 -10.33
CA TYR A 492 1.90 5.49 -11.23
C TYR A 492 0.62 5.92 -11.92
#